data_AF-A0A6H2CUZ6-F1
#
_entry.id   AF-A0A6H2CUZ6-F1
#
_cell.length_a   1.000
_cell.length_b   1.000
_cell.length_c   1.000
_cell.angle_alpha   90.00
_cell.angle_beta   90.00
_cell.angle_gamma   90.00
#
_symmetry.space_group_name_H-M   'P 1'
#
loop_
_entity.id
_entity.type
_entity.pdbx_description
1 polymer ?
#
loop_
_entity_poly.entity_id
_entity_poly.type
_entity_poly.pdbx_seq_one_letter_code
_entity_poly.pdbx_strand_id
1 'polypeptide(L)'
;MKKKQKIQLLAFMAMIAALMVVYMAPVAFSQDDMTQVPVDAFGKLERPQVAFEHDAHNEKAELEDCVVCHHSKTDDGKRDMENSSEGETCESCHAVKRSDGGTPLMRAYHRQCIDCHKKSLKGPVACGECHKK
;
A
#
# COMPACT_ATOMS: atom_id res chain seq x y z
N MET A 1 28.29 -48.29 -11.81
CA MET A 1 27.09 -47.61 -12.36
C MET A 1 26.29 -46.87 -11.28
N LYS A 2 25.90 -47.51 -10.18
CA LYS A 2 25.11 -46.90 -9.08
C LYS A 2 25.72 -45.63 -8.44
N LYS A 3 27.05 -45.54 -8.29
CA LYS A 3 27.72 -44.36 -7.69
C LYS A 3 27.70 -43.13 -8.60
N LYS A 4 27.91 -43.30 -9.92
CA LYS A 4 27.79 -42.22 -10.92
C LYS A 4 26.35 -41.72 -11.01
N GLN A 5 25.37 -42.63 -11.01
CA GLN A 5 23.94 -42.27 -11.01
C GLN A 5 23.53 -41.48 -9.76
N LYS A 6 24.03 -41.85 -8.57
CA LYS A 6 23.82 -41.08 -7.33
C LYS A 6 24.44 -39.68 -7.39
N ILE A 7 25.65 -39.54 -7.93
CA ILE A 7 26.31 -38.24 -8.08
C ILE A 7 25.56 -37.35 -9.09
N GLN A 8 25.11 -37.91 -10.21
CA GLN A 8 24.31 -37.18 -11.21
C GLN A 8 22.95 -36.74 -10.63
N LEU A 9 22.29 -37.60 -9.85
CA LEU A 9 21.02 -37.27 -9.21
C LEU A 9 21.18 -36.16 -8.15
N LEU A 10 22.25 -36.19 -7.37
CA LEU A 10 22.58 -35.14 -6.39
C LEU A 10 22.90 -33.81 -7.07
N ALA A 11 23.68 -33.83 -8.16
CA ALA A 11 23.98 -32.62 -8.94
C ALA A 11 22.71 -32.02 -9.57
N PHE A 12 21.81 -32.87 -10.06
CA PHE A 12 20.53 -32.43 -10.62
C PHE A 12 19.61 -31.81 -9.57
N MET A 13 19.51 -32.44 -8.38
CA MET A 13 18.75 -31.87 -7.25
C MET A 13 19.33 -30.53 -6.77
N ALA A 14 20.66 -30.42 -6.69
CA ALA A 14 21.32 -29.16 -6.32
C ALA A 14 21.08 -28.05 -7.36
N MET A 15 21.09 -28.39 -8.64
CA MET A 15 20.78 -27.46 -9.73
C MET A 15 19.32 -26.99 -9.68
N ILE A 16 18.38 -27.89 -9.41
CA ILE A 16 16.96 -27.55 -9.22
C ILE A 16 16.77 -26.63 -8.01
N ALA A 17 17.41 -26.92 -6.89
CA ALA A 17 17.34 -26.09 -5.69
C ALA A 17 17.90 -24.68 -5.96
N ALA A 18 19.04 -24.57 -6.65
CA ALA A 18 19.62 -23.29 -7.04
C ALA A 18 18.70 -22.50 -7.99
N LEU A 19 18.08 -23.17 -8.97
CA LEU A 19 17.10 -22.56 -9.87
C LEU A 19 15.84 -22.07 -9.13
N MET A 20 15.35 -22.84 -8.15
CA MET A 20 14.22 -22.40 -7.32
C MET A 20 14.57 -21.17 -6.48
N VAL A 21 15.77 -21.09 -5.91
CA VAL A 21 16.23 -19.91 -5.16
C VAL A 21 16.34 -18.69 -6.06
N VAL A 22 16.89 -18.84 -7.27
CA VAL A 22 16.98 -17.74 -8.26
C VAL A 22 15.59 -17.28 -8.72
N TYR A 23 14.64 -18.20 -8.89
CA TYR A 23 13.27 -17.87 -9.29
C TYR A 23 12.46 -17.18 -8.19
N MET A 24 12.70 -17.52 -6.91
CA MET A 24 11.98 -16.94 -5.77
C MET A 24 12.62 -15.65 -5.25
N ALA A 25 13.89 -15.37 -5.55
CA ALA A 25 14.57 -14.14 -5.09
C ALA A 25 13.84 -12.84 -5.48
N PRO A 26 13.28 -12.66 -6.69
CA PRO A 26 12.53 -11.46 -7.05
C PRO A 26 11.28 -11.22 -6.21
N VAL A 27 10.64 -12.29 -5.71
CA VAL A 27 9.43 -12.20 -4.85
C VAL A 27 9.78 -11.56 -3.50
N ALA A 28 11.03 -11.68 -3.04
CA ALA A 28 11.50 -11.01 -1.83
C ALA A 28 11.82 -9.52 -2.04
N PHE A 29 11.98 -9.06 -3.29
CA PHE A 29 12.31 -7.67 -3.63
C PHE A 29 11.14 -6.89 -4.23
N SER A 30 9.98 -7.53 -4.49
CA SER A 30 8.79 -6.85 -5.04
C SER A 30 7.72 -6.54 -4.00
N GLN A 31 8.03 -6.63 -2.71
CA GLN A 31 7.18 -6.04 -1.68
C GLN A 31 7.48 -4.53 -1.68
N ASP A 32 6.73 -3.81 -2.51
CA ASP A 32 6.87 -2.36 -2.72
C ASP A 32 6.55 -1.59 -1.41
N ASP A 33 7.60 -1.20 -0.71
CA ASP A 33 7.60 -0.33 0.47
C ASP A 33 7.17 1.09 0.08
N MET A 34 5.86 1.36 0.01
CA MET A 34 5.39 2.74 -0.07
C MET A 34 5.96 3.51 1.13
N THR A 35 6.80 4.50 0.86
CA THR A 35 7.44 5.37 1.88
C THR A 35 6.80 6.75 1.96
N GLN A 36 5.98 7.10 0.98
CA GLN A 36 5.32 8.40 0.87
C GLN A 36 3.93 8.23 0.23
N VAL A 37 2.99 9.07 0.65
CA VAL A 37 1.66 9.11 0.01
C VAL A 37 1.83 9.54 -1.46
N PRO A 38 1.27 8.81 -2.44
CA PRO A 38 1.36 9.17 -3.86
C PRO A 38 0.79 10.55 -4.13
N VAL A 39 1.46 11.29 -5.02
CA VAL A 39 1.07 12.66 -5.37
C VAL A 39 0.98 12.90 -6.87
N ASP A 40 1.12 11.87 -7.70
CA ASP A 40 1.16 11.95 -9.16
C ASP A 40 -0.09 12.62 -9.75
N ALA A 41 -1.23 12.39 -9.11
CA ALA A 41 -2.51 13.04 -9.39
C ALA A 41 -2.46 14.56 -9.23
N PHE A 42 -1.70 15.03 -8.24
CA PHE A 42 -1.58 16.44 -7.92
C PHE A 42 -0.56 17.08 -8.86
N GLY A 43 -0.89 18.26 -9.40
CA GLY A 43 0.06 19.06 -10.16
C GLY A 43 1.12 19.70 -9.24
N LYS A 44 1.10 21.02 -9.14
CA LYS A 44 2.00 21.72 -8.21
C LYS A 44 1.54 21.50 -6.76
N LEU A 45 2.41 20.93 -5.94
CA LEU A 45 2.15 20.73 -4.51
C LEU A 45 2.22 22.06 -3.75
N GLU A 46 1.24 22.30 -2.89
CA GLU A 46 1.22 23.45 -1.96
C GLU A 46 1.91 23.16 -0.62
N ARG A 47 2.14 21.88 -0.34
CA ARG A 47 2.76 21.36 0.88
C ARG A 47 3.76 20.25 0.52
N PRO A 48 4.80 20.03 1.35
CA PRO A 48 5.67 18.86 1.21
C PRO A 48 4.87 17.55 1.13
N GLN A 49 5.38 16.58 0.39
CA GLN A 49 4.79 15.25 0.33
C GLN A 49 4.80 14.59 1.72
N VAL A 50 3.77 13.81 2.03
CA VAL A 50 3.63 13.18 3.35
C VAL A 50 4.41 11.87 3.35
N ALA A 51 5.37 11.76 4.25
CA ALA A 51 6.04 10.50 4.53
C ALA A 51 5.06 9.51 5.17
N PHE A 52 5.00 8.31 4.62
CA PHE A 52 4.09 7.26 4.99
C PHE A 52 4.67 5.91 4.60
N GLU A 53 5.48 5.35 5.49
CA GLU A 53 5.98 3.98 5.43
C GLU A 53 4.80 3.03 5.67
N HIS A 54 4.15 2.55 4.61
CA HIS A 54 2.84 1.89 4.66
C HIS A 54 2.79 0.74 5.66
N ASP A 55 3.71 -0.21 5.51
CA ASP A 55 3.69 -1.44 6.30
C ASP A 55 4.09 -1.15 7.74
N ALA A 56 5.13 -0.34 7.96
CA ALA A 56 5.55 0.07 9.30
C ALA A 56 4.48 0.92 10.02
N HIS A 57 3.75 1.75 9.28
CA HIS A 57 2.61 2.50 9.80
C HIS A 57 1.50 1.53 10.25
N ASN A 58 1.12 0.59 9.38
CA ASN A 58 0.02 -0.32 9.64
C ASN A 58 0.35 -1.27 10.80
N GLU A 59 1.57 -1.83 10.85
CA GLU A 59 2.06 -2.63 11.96
C GLU A 59 2.01 -1.85 13.28
N LYS A 60 2.55 -0.63 13.29
CA LYS A 60 2.56 0.22 14.49
C LYS A 60 1.16 0.64 14.94
N ALA A 61 0.24 0.78 13.99
CA ALA A 61 -1.15 1.14 14.25
C ALA A 61 -2.03 -0.08 14.54
N GLU A 62 -1.48 -1.30 14.51
CA GLU A 62 -2.19 -2.57 14.70
C GLU A 62 -3.35 -2.72 13.69
N LEU A 63 -3.12 -2.32 12.44
CA LEU A 63 -4.09 -2.37 11.34
C LEU A 63 -3.83 -3.60 10.48
N GLU A 64 -4.64 -4.63 10.67
CA GLU A 64 -4.61 -5.86 9.86
C GLU A 64 -5.62 -5.85 8.71
N ASP A 65 -6.66 -5.02 8.82
CA ASP A 65 -7.74 -4.97 7.84
C ASP A 65 -7.49 -3.86 6.80
N CYS A 66 -7.15 -4.28 5.59
CA CYS A 66 -6.82 -3.39 4.48
C CYS A 66 -7.99 -2.50 4.06
N VAL A 67 -9.25 -2.95 4.27
CA VAL A 67 -10.45 -2.21 3.89
C VAL A 67 -10.63 -0.93 4.70
N VAL A 68 -9.94 -0.81 5.84
CA VAL A 68 -9.91 0.41 6.65
C VAL A 68 -9.49 1.61 5.81
N CYS A 69 -8.55 1.42 4.88
CA CYS A 69 -8.06 2.45 3.97
C CYS A 69 -8.50 2.17 2.52
N HIS A 70 -8.26 0.96 2.02
CA HIS A 70 -8.63 0.50 0.68
C HIS A 70 -10.09 0.08 0.63
N HIS A 71 -10.99 1.02 0.87
CA HIS A 71 -12.42 0.77 0.80
C HIS A 71 -12.90 0.78 -0.65
N SER A 72 -13.82 -0.13 -0.97
CA SER A 72 -14.54 -0.09 -2.24
C SER A 72 -15.70 0.91 -2.20
N LYS A 73 -16.50 0.90 -3.27
CA LYS A 73 -17.80 1.57 -3.33
C LYS A 73 -18.90 0.55 -3.55
N THR A 74 -20.04 0.77 -2.92
CA THR A 74 -21.29 0.05 -3.20
C THR A 74 -21.89 0.53 -4.54
N ASP A 75 -22.87 -0.20 -5.05
CA ASP A 75 -23.58 0.14 -6.30
C ASP A 75 -24.28 1.52 -6.24
N ASP A 76 -24.71 1.94 -5.04
CA ASP A 76 -25.31 3.26 -4.79
C ASP A 76 -24.26 4.37 -4.53
N GLY A 77 -22.97 4.08 -4.74
CA GLY A 77 -21.87 5.05 -4.68
C GLY A 77 -21.45 5.43 -3.26
N LYS A 78 -21.85 4.65 -2.25
CA LYS A 78 -21.41 4.84 -0.87
C LYS A 78 -20.11 4.08 -0.61
N ARG A 79 -19.42 4.48 0.46
CA ARG A 79 -18.23 3.78 0.94
C ARG A 79 -18.60 2.38 1.39
N ASP A 80 -17.89 1.38 0.87
CA ASP A 80 -18.02 -0.03 1.22
C ASP A 80 -16.84 -0.46 2.11
N MET A 81 -17.14 -1.00 3.28
CA MET A 81 -16.15 -1.47 4.26
C MET A 81 -16.07 -3.00 4.32
N GLU A 82 -16.73 -3.72 3.42
CA GLU A 82 -16.69 -5.18 3.34
C GLU A 82 -15.75 -5.66 2.22
N ASN A 83 -15.65 -4.88 1.14
CA ASN A 83 -14.80 -5.22 -0.01
C ASN A 83 -13.59 -4.31 -0.11
N SER A 84 -12.40 -4.91 -0.11
CA SER A 84 -11.13 -4.19 -0.25
C SER A 84 -10.83 -3.82 -1.71
N SER A 85 -10.30 -2.62 -1.92
CA SER A 85 -9.84 -2.09 -3.21
C SER A 85 -8.30 -2.01 -3.29
N GLU A 86 -7.61 -2.93 -2.62
CA GLU A 86 -6.15 -3.02 -2.68
C GLU A 86 -5.65 -3.14 -4.12
N GLY A 87 -4.54 -2.47 -4.42
CA GLY A 87 -4.00 -2.36 -5.78
C GLY A 87 -4.62 -1.26 -6.63
N GLU A 88 -5.76 -0.69 -6.25
CA GLU A 88 -6.28 0.53 -6.87
C GLU A 88 -5.78 1.80 -6.18
N THR A 89 -5.51 2.85 -6.96
CA THR A 89 -5.10 4.14 -6.43
C THR A 89 -6.31 4.92 -5.91
N CYS A 90 -6.12 5.72 -4.87
CA CYS A 90 -7.20 6.58 -4.36
C CYS A 90 -7.77 7.51 -5.45
N GLU A 91 -6.91 7.98 -6.36
CA GLU A 91 -7.28 8.85 -7.47
C GLU A 91 -8.27 8.21 -8.45
N SER A 92 -8.20 6.89 -8.66
CA SER A 92 -9.04 6.16 -9.62
C SER A 92 -10.53 6.44 -9.38
N CYS A 93 -10.91 6.56 -8.11
CA CYS A 93 -12.26 6.88 -7.67
C CYS A 93 -12.39 8.31 -7.14
N HIS A 94 -11.36 8.86 -6.47
CA HIS A 94 -11.34 10.22 -5.94
C HIS A 94 -10.51 11.16 -6.81
N ALA A 95 -11.08 11.65 -7.92
CA ALA A 95 -10.43 12.67 -8.74
C ALA A 95 -10.05 13.94 -7.93
N VAL A 96 -8.95 14.60 -8.32
CA VAL A 96 -8.45 15.84 -7.67
C VAL A 96 -9.51 16.95 -7.68
N LYS A 97 -10.22 17.10 -8.79
CA LYS A 97 -11.36 18.02 -8.93
C LYS A 97 -12.60 17.20 -9.25
N ARG A 98 -13.70 17.51 -8.57
CA ARG A 98 -14.99 16.85 -8.77
C ARG A 98 -16.10 17.88 -8.88
N SER A 99 -17.07 17.58 -9.74
CA SER A 99 -18.29 18.38 -9.94
C SER A 99 -19.57 17.60 -9.61
N ASP A 100 -19.44 16.32 -9.28
CA ASP A 100 -20.54 15.36 -9.09
C ASP A 100 -20.91 15.15 -7.61
N GLY A 101 -20.37 15.98 -6.71
CA GLY A 101 -20.60 15.88 -5.26
C GLY A 101 -19.82 14.78 -4.54
N GLY A 102 -19.01 13.97 -5.26
CA GLY A 102 -18.12 13.00 -4.63
C GLY A 102 -17.00 13.66 -3.81
N THR A 103 -16.30 12.87 -2.99
CA THR A 103 -15.17 13.39 -2.18
C THR A 103 -13.93 13.58 -3.06
N PRO A 104 -13.35 14.79 -3.18
CA PRO A 104 -12.12 15.00 -3.95
C PRO A 104 -10.88 14.41 -3.26
N LEU A 105 -9.84 14.09 -4.04
CA LEU A 105 -8.65 13.35 -3.57
C LEU A 105 -8.04 13.87 -2.26
N MET A 106 -7.72 15.16 -2.21
CA MET A 106 -7.12 15.77 -1.01
C MET A 106 -8.01 15.61 0.23
N ARG A 107 -9.33 15.78 0.06
CA ARG A 107 -10.28 15.60 1.16
C ARG A 107 -10.41 14.13 1.55
N ALA A 108 -10.27 13.19 0.61
CA ALA A 108 -10.26 11.77 0.90
C ALA A 108 -9.08 11.41 1.81
N TYR A 109 -7.86 11.85 1.47
CA TYR A 109 -6.68 11.68 2.34
C TYR A 109 -6.88 12.30 3.72
N HIS A 110 -7.29 13.56 3.79
CA HIS A 110 -7.46 14.22 5.08
C HIS A 110 -8.53 13.56 5.95
N ARG A 111 -9.68 13.17 5.40
CA ARG A 111 -10.70 12.46 6.16
C ARG A 111 -10.19 11.10 6.64
N GLN A 112 -9.58 10.32 5.74
CA GLN A 112 -9.12 8.98 6.07
C GLN A 112 -8.03 9.00 7.16
N CYS A 113 -6.97 9.80 6.99
CA CYS A 113 -5.83 9.82 7.90
C CYS A 113 -6.16 10.60 9.19
N ILE A 114 -6.64 11.84 9.07
CA ILE A 114 -6.80 12.74 10.23
C ILE A 114 -7.94 12.29 11.12
N ASP A 115 -9.06 11.82 10.55
CA ASP A 115 -10.20 11.40 11.40
C ASP A 115 -9.85 10.11 12.16
N CYS A 116 -9.08 9.19 11.55
CA CYS A 116 -8.56 8.03 12.24
C CYS A 116 -7.61 8.45 13.38
N HIS A 117 -6.64 9.32 13.12
CA HIS A 117 -5.71 9.82 14.15
C HIS A 117 -6.42 10.54 15.31
N LYS A 118 -7.44 11.34 15.00
CA LYS A 118 -8.28 11.99 16.02
C LYS A 118 -9.06 10.99 16.84
N LYS A 119 -9.67 9.98 16.19
CA LYS A 119 -10.49 8.97 16.87
C LYS A 119 -9.65 8.07 17.76
N SER A 120 -8.46 7.69 17.30
CA SER A 120 -7.51 6.86 18.06
C SER A 120 -6.72 7.65 19.09
N LEU A 121 -6.77 8.98 19.04
CA LEU A 121 -5.91 9.90 19.81
C LEU A 121 -4.41 9.59 19.62
N LYS A 122 -4.04 9.10 18.43
CA LYS A 122 -2.67 8.72 18.06
C LYS A 122 -2.35 9.24 16.66
N GLY A 123 -1.13 9.75 16.48
CA GLY A 123 -0.66 10.23 15.18
C GLY A 123 -0.90 11.73 14.94
N PRO A 124 -0.35 12.25 13.83
CA PRO A 124 -0.38 13.68 13.51
C PRO A 124 -1.78 14.15 13.08
N VAL A 125 -2.19 15.33 13.54
CA VAL A 125 -3.50 15.94 13.20
C VAL A 125 -3.39 17.37 12.67
N ALA A 126 -2.24 18.02 12.84
CA ALA A 126 -1.97 19.34 12.31
C ALA A 126 -1.18 19.28 11.00
N CYS A 127 -1.37 20.29 10.14
CA CYS A 127 -0.84 20.27 8.77
C CYS A 127 0.67 20.03 8.69
N GLY A 128 1.46 20.69 9.57
CA GLY A 128 2.92 20.58 9.57
C GLY A 128 3.46 19.32 10.25
N GLU A 129 2.62 18.55 10.92
CA GLU A 129 3.01 17.27 11.53
C GLU A 129 3.05 16.16 10.47
N CYS A 130 2.15 16.21 9.48
CA CYS A 130 2.16 15.33 8.31
C CYS A 130 3.07 15.88 7.21
N HIS A 131 2.89 17.14 6.83
CA HIS A 131 3.63 17.80 5.75
C HIS A 131 4.91 18.47 6.26
N LYS A 132 5.83 17.64 6.78
CA LYS A 132 7.13 18.11 7.30
C LYS A 132 7.98 18.67 6.16
N LYS A 133 8.71 19.76 6.45
CA LYS A 133 9.64 20.39 5.51
C LYS A 133 10.98 19.67 5.49
#